data_AF-A0A7X7F8S6-F1
#
_entry.id   AF-A0A7X7F8S6-F1
#
_cell.length_a   1.000
_cell.length_b   1.000
_cell.length_c   1.000
_cell.angle_alpha   90.00
_cell.angle_beta   90.00
_cell.angle_gamma   90.00
#
_symmetry.space_group_name_H-M   'P 1'
#
loop_
_entity.id
_entity.type
_entity.pdbx_description
1 polymer ?
#
loop_
_entity_poly.entity_id
_entity_poly.type
_entity_poly.pdbx_seq_one_letter_code
_entity_poly.pdbx_strand_id
1 'polypeptide(L)'
;MTIAEALADLEGVDDETVPNQSQFFVSSKATSGGGQGDHKNDPDKVSYCIRANARGRIQFHHRLDRRLTVRECARLQTFPDEFVFPFTTQRNLTLIGNAVPPVLGYSVAKSVLAYLDALENGAESTASVEPQRSFALQQELFA
;
A
#
# COMPACT_ATOMS: atom_id res chain seq x y z
N MET A 1 -11.99 -8.99 2.31
CA MET A 1 -11.81 -8.55 0.92
C MET A 1 -10.65 -9.35 0.34
N THR A 2 -10.95 -10.25 -0.58
CA THR A 2 -9.94 -10.97 -1.37
C THR A 2 -9.44 -10.08 -2.50
N ILE A 3 -8.33 -10.46 -3.15
CA ILE A 3 -7.84 -9.75 -4.33
C ILE A 3 -8.84 -9.83 -5.50
N ALA A 4 -9.53 -10.96 -5.67
CA ALA A 4 -10.53 -11.09 -6.72
C ALA A 4 -11.70 -10.11 -6.50
N GLU A 5 -12.18 -9.99 -5.26
CA GLU A 5 -13.21 -9.00 -4.91
C GLU A 5 -12.74 -7.56 -5.15
N ALA A 6 -11.48 -7.25 -4.82
CA ALA A 6 -10.94 -5.89 -4.91
C ALA A 6 -10.72 -5.40 -6.36
N LEU A 7 -10.51 -6.33 -7.30
CA LEU A 7 -10.12 -6.01 -8.68
C LEU A 7 -11.20 -6.35 -9.73
N ALA A 8 -12.29 -7.02 -9.34
CA ALA A 8 -13.28 -7.57 -10.27
C ALA A 8 -13.82 -6.55 -11.29
N ASP A 9 -14.07 -5.32 -10.88
CA ASP A 9 -14.56 -4.23 -11.73
C ASP A 9 -13.52 -3.68 -12.71
N LEU A 10 -12.22 -3.87 -12.43
CA LEU A 10 -11.12 -3.38 -13.26
C LEU A 10 -10.69 -4.38 -14.33
N GLU A 11 -10.99 -5.67 -14.16
CA GLU A 11 -10.43 -6.70 -15.04
C GLU A 11 -10.90 -6.58 -16.51
N GLY A 12 -12.04 -5.90 -16.73
CA GLY A 12 -12.61 -5.60 -18.05
C GLY A 12 -12.29 -4.20 -18.58
N VAL A 13 -11.55 -3.40 -17.81
CA VAL A 13 -11.17 -2.03 -18.19
C VAL A 13 -9.75 -2.04 -18.75
N ASP A 14 -9.62 -1.76 -20.04
CA ASP A 14 -8.36 -1.75 -20.80
C ASP A 14 -7.93 -0.35 -21.25
N ASP A 15 -8.70 0.68 -20.90
CA ASP A 15 -8.43 2.08 -21.18
C ASP A 15 -8.13 2.88 -19.89
N GLU A 16 -8.24 4.21 -19.98
CA GLU A 16 -7.99 5.14 -18.87
C GLU A 16 -9.31 5.74 -18.31
N THR A 17 -10.45 5.08 -18.51
CA THR A 17 -11.71 5.44 -17.84
C THR A 17 -11.55 5.42 -16.32
N VAL A 18 -10.68 4.53 -15.82
CA VAL A 18 -10.12 4.61 -14.46
C VAL A 18 -8.65 5.03 -14.57
N PRO A 19 -8.20 6.08 -13.84
CA PRO A 19 -6.85 6.60 -14.00
C PRO A 19 -5.77 5.55 -13.74
N ASN A 20 -4.78 5.48 -14.62
CA ASN A 20 -3.64 4.57 -14.62
C ASN A 20 -3.98 3.08 -14.82
N GLN A 21 -5.17 2.76 -15.35
CA GLN A 21 -5.62 1.37 -15.50
C GLN A 21 -4.97 0.65 -16.68
N SER A 22 -4.66 1.31 -17.79
CA SER A 22 -3.99 0.64 -18.93
C SER A 22 -2.48 0.44 -18.69
N GLN A 23 -1.92 0.98 -17.61
CA GLN A 23 -0.49 1.08 -17.37
C GLN A 23 0.04 -0.13 -16.57
N PHE A 24 0.69 -1.08 -17.22
CA PHE A 24 1.36 -2.21 -16.56
C PHE A 24 2.70 -2.55 -17.21
N PHE A 25 3.51 -3.36 -16.52
CA PHE A 25 4.76 -3.88 -17.08
C PHE A 25 4.53 -5.19 -17.85
N VAL A 26 4.97 -5.24 -19.10
CA VAL A 26 5.05 -6.49 -19.88
C VAL A 26 6.27 -7.28 -19.40
N SER A 27 6.08 -8.50 -18.88
CA SER A 27 7.21 -9.31 -18.44
C SER A 27 7.89 -10.03 -19.61
N SER A 28 9.21 -9.95 -19.70
CA SER A 28 10.03 -10.97 -20.37
C SER A 28 10.05 -12.25 -19.52
N LYS A 29 10.00 -13.42 -20.18
CA LYS A 29 10.07 -14.75 -19.53
C LYS A 29 11.25 -14.83 -18.56
N ALA A 30 11.09 -15.62 -17.50
CA ALA A 30 12.15 -15.94 -16.56
C ALA A 30 13.36 -16.52 -17.29
N THR A 31 14.50 -15.86 -17.19
CA THR A 31 15.76 -16.59 -17.16
C THR A 31 15.93 -17.13 -15.75
N SER A 32 16.16 -18.44 -15.66
CA SER A 32 16.38 -19.22 -14.44
C SER A 32 17.17 -18.45 -13.38
N GLY A 33 16.52 -18.08 -12.26
CA GLY A 33 17.17 -17.35 -11.18
C GLY A 33 16.49 -17.54 -9.82
N GLY A 34 17.31 -17.79 -8.79
CA GLY A 34 17.17 -17.47 -7.36
C GLY A 34 15.93 -17.83 -6.54
N GLY A 35 14.83 -18.33 -7.13
CA GLY A 35 13.60 -18.66 -6.41
C GLY A 35 12.76 -17.47 -5.92
N GLN A 36 13.16 -16.23 -6.22
CA GLN A 36 12.37 -15.02 -5.93
C GLN A 36 11.71 -14.48 -7.21
N GLY A 37 10.55 -15.02 -7.58
CA GLY A 37 9.79 -14.52 -8.73
C GLY A 37 8.67 -15.44 -9.18
N ASP A 38 7.85 -14.91 -10.10
CA ASP A 38 6.72 -15.58 -10.77
C ASP A 38 5.58 -16.04 -9.86
N HIS A 39 5.36 -15.30 -8.77
CA HIS A 39 4.21 -15.52 -7.91
C HIS A 39 2.97 -14.85 -8.51
N LYS A 40 2.02 -15.68 -8.95
CA LYS A 40 0.66 -15.27 -9.27
C LYS A 40 -0.12 -15.07 -7.98
N ASN A 41 -0.92 -14.01 -7.89
CA ASN A 41 -1.81 -13.83 -6.74
C ASN A 41 -2.85 -14.96 -6.69
N ASP A 42 -3.22 -15.37 -5.48
CA ASP A 42 -4.29 -16.33 -5.23
C ASP A 42 -5.62 -15.55 -5.13
N PRO A 43 -6.64 -15.84 -5.97
CA PRO A 43 -7.88 -15.08 -6.02
C PRO A 43 -8.64 -15.05 -4.69
N ASP A 44 -8.51 -16.10 -3.87
CA ASP A 44 -9.27 -16.27 -2.63
C ASP A 44 -8.54 -15.71 -1.40
N LYS A 45 -7.38 -15.08 -1.60
CA LYS A 45 -6.56 -14.49 -0.55
C LYS A 45 -6.43 -12.99 -0.74
N VAL A 46 -5.89 -12.34 0.28
CA VAL A 46 -5.37 -10.97 0.15
C VAL A 46 -4.21 -10.94 -0.85
N SER A 47 -4.00 -9.79 -1.48
CA SER A 47 -2.89 -9.62 -2.40
C SER A 47 -1.54 -9.82 -1.71
N TYR A 48 -0.55 -10.30 -2.46
CA TYR A 48 0.84 -10.15 -2.05
C TYR A 48 1.20 -8.68 -1.82
N CYS A 49 2.19 -8.44 -0.98
CA CYS A 49 2.68 -7.10 -0.69
C CYS A 49 3.12 -6.38 -1.98
N ILE A 50 2.51 -5.21 -2.24
CA ILE A 50 2.92 -4.34 -3.35
C ILE A 50 4.28 -3.73 -3.02
N ARG A 51 5.34 -4.27 -3.64
CA ARG A 51 6.72 -3.80 -3.47
C ARG A 51 7.05 -2.63 -4.39
N ALA A 52 7.86 -1.70 -3.89
CA ALA A 52 8.42 -0.58 -4.66
C ALA A 52 9.35 -1.03 -5.79
N ASN A 53 9.98 -2.21 -5.66
CA ASN A 53 10.75 -2.78 -6.76
C ASN A 53 9.81 -3.35 -7.82
N ALA A 54 9.41 -2.51 -8.78
CA ALA A 54 8.55 -2.88 -9.89
C ALA A 54 9.12 -3.99 -10.79
N ARG A 55 10.44 -4.22 -10.79
CA ARG A 55 11.06 -5.35 -11.53
C ARG A 55 10.90 -6.67 -10.79
N GLY A 56 10.66 -6.64 -9.48
CA GLY A 56 10.32 -7.80 -8.67
C GLY A 56 9.12 -8.53 -9.26
N ARG A 57 9.30 -9.80 -9.62
CA ARG A 57 8.31 -10.61 -10.36
C ARG A 57 7.26 -11.21 -9.43
N ILE A 58 6.56 -10.37 -8.68
CA ILE A 58 5.63 -10.82 -7.60
C ILE A 58 4.20 -10.29 -7.74
N GLN A 59 3.98 -9.31 -8.61
CA GLN A 59 2.71 -8.61 -8.78
C GLN A 59 2.00 -9.11 -10.05
N PHE A 60 1.83 -10.42 -10.19
CA PHE A 60 1.09 -11.01 -11.31
C PHE A 60 -0.40 -11.09 -10.98
N HIS A 61 -1.23 -10.72 -11.94
CA HIS A 61 -2.68 -10.76 -11.79
C HIS A 61 -3.14 -12.22 -11.56
N HIS A 62 -4.16 -12.46 -10.72
CA HIS A 62 -4.63 -13.82 -10.40
C HIS A 62 -5.32 -14.51 -11.59
N ARG A 63 -6.09 -13.76 -12.39
CA ARG A 63 -6.77 -14.23 -13.60
C ARG A 63 -6.02 -13.94 -14.90
N LEU A 64 -5.76 -12.67 -15.20
CA LEU A 64 -5.18 -12.20 -16.47
C LEU A 64 -3.69 -12.58 -16.62
N ASP A 65 -3.25 -12.85 -17.86
CA ASP A 65 -1.85 -13.18 -18.17
C ASP A 65 -0.99 -11.91 -18.32
N ARG A 66 -1.01 -11.08 -17.28
CA ARG A 66 -0.22 -9.86 -17.17
C ARG A 66 0.12 -9.54 -15.72
N ARG A 67 0.97 -8.54 -15.53
CA ARG A 67 1.16 -7.91 -14.22
C ARG A 67 -0.04 -7.06 -13.84
N LEU A 68 -0.14 -6.77 -12.55
CA LEU A 68 -1.07 -5.78 -12.04
C LEU A 68 -0.78 -4.40 -12.68
N THR A 69 -1.83 -3.65 -12.95
CA THR A 69 -1.75 -2.27 -13.44
C THR A 69 -1.33 -1.33 -12.32
N VAL A 70 -0.92 -0.12 -12.66
CA VAL A 70 -0.64 0.93 -11.67
C VAL A 70 -1.88 1.18 -10.81
N ARG A 71 -3.07 1.24 -11.42
CA ARG A 71 -4.35 1.37 -10.71
C ARG A 71 -4.64 0.19 -9.78
N GLU A 72 -4.51 -1.05 -10.25
CA GLU A 72 -4.74 -2.24 -9.41
C GLU A 72 -3.80 -2.25 -8.20
N CYS A 73 -2.51 -1.93 -8.40
CA CYS A 73 -1.55 -1.78 -7.31
C CYS A 73 -1.93 -0.65 -6.34
N ALA A 74 -2.38 0.50 -6.84
CA ALA A 74 -2.81 1.63 -6.02
C ALA A 74 -4.04 1.27 -5.18
N ARG A 75 -5.05 0.63 -5.77
CA ARG A 75 -6.26 0.20 -5.07
C ARG A 75 -5.97 -0.83 -3.98
N LEU A 76 -5.07 -1.78 -4.24
CA LEU A 76 -4.61 -2.74 -3.22
C LEU A 76 -3.85 -2.06 -2.08
N GLN A 77 -3.18 -0.94 -2.35
CA GLN A 77 -2.63 -0.04 -1.33
C GLN A 77 -3.67 0.93 -0.75
N THR A 78 -4.97 0.74 -1.03
CA THR A 78 -6.09 1.55 -0.53
C THR A 78 -6.10 3.02 -0.97
N PHE A 79 -5.43 3.34 -2.07
CA PHE A 79 -5.60 4.65 -2.71
C PHE A 79 -7.00 4.77 -3.34
N PRO A 80 -7.64 5.95 -3.26
CA PRO A 80 -8.86 6.23 -4.01
C PRO A 80 -8.65 6.08 -5.52
N ASP A 81 -9.72 5.72 -6.23
CA ASP A 81 -9.64 5.49 -7.69
C ASP A 81 -9.42 6.76 -8.48
N GLU A 82 -9.81 7.90 -7.93
CA GLU A 82 -9.62 9.23 -8.49
C GLU A 82 -8.19 9.75 -8.30
N PHE A 83 -7.37 9.10 -7.45
CA PHE A 83 -5.99 9.53 -7.22
C PHE A 83 -5.14 9.24 -8.46
N VAL A 84 -4.65 10.28 -9.11
CA VAL A 84 -3.84 10.16 -10.33
C VAL A 84 -2.35 10.06 -10.00
N PHE A 85 -1.66 9.08 -10.60
CA PHE A 85 -0.20 8.98 -10.56
C PHE A 85 0.42 9.51 -11.87
N PRO A 86 1.00 10.73 -11.90
CA PRO A 86 1.35 11.42 -13.15
C PRO A 86 2.76 11.11 -13.66
N PHE A 87 3.41 10.05 -13.16
CA PHE A 87 4.77 9.69 -13.59
C PHE A 87 4.78 8.44 -14.49
N THR A 88 5.98 8.00 -14.85
CA THR A 88 6.16 6.74 -15.57
C THR A 88 5.65 5.56 -14.74
N THR A 89 5.18 4.50 -15.40
CA THR A 89 4.71 3.25 -14.76
C THR A 89 5.68 2.76 -13.68
N GLN A 90 7.00 2.83 -13.95
CA GLN A 90 8.03 2.46 -12.98
C GLN A 90 8.01 3.33 -11.73
N ARG A 91 8.02 4.65 -11.92
CA ARG A 91 8.07 5.60 -10.81
C ARG A 91 6.79 5.54 -9.99
N ASN A 92 5.64 5.40 -10.63
CA ASN A 92 4.36 5.23 -9.96
C ASN A 92 4.36 3.99 -9.07
N LEU A 93 4.78 2.83 -9.58
CA LEU A 93 4.86 1.61 -8.78
C LEU A 93 5.87 1.69 -7.63
N THR A 94 6.99 2.40 -7.81
CA THR A 94 7.92 2.69 -6.71
C THR A 94 7.25 3.53 -5.62
N LEU A 95 6.52 4.58 -6.00
CA LEU A 95 5.80 5.43 -5.05
C LEU A 95 4.71 4.65 -4.31
N ILE A 96 3.88 3.90 -5.05
CA ILE A 96 2.81 3.06 -4.48
C ILE A 96 3.38 2.03 -3.51
N GLY A 97 4.45 1.33 -3.89
CA GLY A 97 5.03 0.29 -3.04
C GLY A 97 5.80 0.80 -1.82
N ASN A 98 6.20 2.08 -1.80
CA ASN A 98 6.81 2.72 -0.63
C ASN A 98 5.78 3.45 0.25
N ALA A 99 4.56 3.65 -0.24
CA ALA A 99 3.54 4.39 0.46
C ALA A 99 3.01 3.61 1.68
N VAL A 100 2.56 4.35 2.68
CA VAL A 100 1.66 3.82 3.70
C VAL A 100 0.25 3.78 3.10
N PRO A 101 -0.50 2.67 3.22
CA PRO A 101 -1.87 2.61 2.73
C PRO A 101 -2.74 3.75 3.31
N PRO A 102 -3.45 4.56 2.51
CA PRO A 102 -4.24 5.68 3.02
C PRO A 102 -5.27 5.30 4.09
N VAL A 103 -5.94 4.15 3.99
CA VAL A 103 -6.90 3.69 5.02
C VAL A 103 -6.20 3.39 6.35
N LEU A 104 -5.00 2.82 6.30
CA LEU A 104 -4.18 2.62 7.49
C LEU A 104 -3.74 3.96 8.09
N GLY A 105 -3.25 4.88 7.26
CA GLY A 105 -2.88 6.23 7.69
C GLY A 105 -4.03 6.98 8.35
N TYR A 106 -5.23 6.90 7.77
CA TYR A 106 -6.45 7.48 8.35
C TYR A 106 -6.78 6.89 9.72
N SER A 107 -6.68 5.56 9.86
CA SER A 107 -7.00 4.88 11.12
C SER A 107 -6.04 5.31 12.25
N VAL A 108 -4.75 5.39 11.96
CA VAL A 108 -3.73 5.88 12.90
C VAL A 108 -3.97 7.34 13.26
N ALA A 109 -4.20 8.20 12.26
CA ALA A 109 -4.46 9.62 12.48
C ALA A 109 -5.69 9.86 13.36
N LYS A 110 -6.75 9.06 13.19
CA LYS A 110 -7.97 9.12 14.03
C LYS A 110 -7.67 8.79 15.49
N SER A 111 -6.82 7.79 15.76
CA SER A 111 -6.41 7.46 17.12
C SER A 111 -5.57 8.57 17.76
N VAL A 112 -4.67 9.18 16.99
CA VAL A 112 -3.88 10.33 17.46
C VAL A 112 -4.78 11.53 17.76
N LEU A 113 -5.75 11.83 16.88
CA LEU A 113 -6.70 12.92 17.08
C LEU A 113 -7.52 12.71 18.36
N ALA A 114 -8.08 11.52 18.58
CA ALA A 114 -8.84 11.21 19.79
C ALA A 114 -8.00 11.39 21.07
N TYR A 115 -6.70 11.07 21.02
CA TYR A 115 -5.80 11.30 22.14
C TYR A 115 -5.58 12.80 22.39
N LEU A 116 -5.38 13.60 21.34
CA LEU A 116 -5.21 15.05 21.45
C LEU A 116 -6.50 15.72 21.97
N ASP A 117 -7.66 15.34 21.44
CA ASP A 117 -8.97 15.83 21.89
C ASP A 117 -9.20 15.52 23.38
N ALA A 118 -8.78 14.34 23.86
CA ALA A 118 -8.90 13.98 25.27
C ALA A 118 -8.01 14.84 26.19
N LEU A 119 -6.83 15.27 25.71
CA LEU A 119 -5.97 16.19 26.45
C LEU A 119 -6.58 17.61 26.52
N GLU A 120 -7.16 18.08 25.41
CA GLU A 120 -7.80 19.41 25.36
C GLU A 120 -9.06 19.46 26.23
N ASN A 121 -9.91 18.43 26.17
CA ASN A 121 -11.13 18.35 26.99
C ASN A 121 -10.85 17.99 28.46
N GLY A 122 -9.70 17.35 28.75
CA GLY A 122 -9.22 17.10 30.10
C GLY A 122 -8.52 18.30 30.75
N ALA A 123 -8.14 19.32 29.97
CA ALA A 123 -7.44 20.50 30.47
C ALA A 123 -8.33 21.47 31.27
N GLU A 124 -9.65 21.29 31.30
CA GLU A 124 -10.54 22.02 32.25
C GLU A 124 -10.60 21.38 33.64
N SER A 125 -10.00 20.20 33.86
CA SER A 125 -9.90 19.60 35.19
C SER A 125 -8.70 18.67 35.30
N THR A 126 -7.51 19.25 35.53
CA THR A 126 -6.57 18.81 36.58
C THR A 126 -5.24 19.54 36.43
N ALA A 127 -4.88 20.23 37.51
CA ALA A 127 -3.51 20.62 37.79
C ALA A 127 -2.58 19.39 37.77
N SER A 128 -1.37 19.57 37.25
CA SER A 128 -0.20 18.69 37.42
C SER A 128 -0.42 17.20 37.11
N VAL A 129 -0.33 16.83 35.83
CA VAL A 129 0.11 15.48 35.46
C VAL A 129 1.42 15.65 34.68
N GLU A 130 2.55 15.31 35.31
CA GLU A 130 3.81 15.19 34.59
C GLU A 130 3.66 14.09 33.53
N PRO A 131 4.03 14.37 32.27
CA PRO A 131 4.00 13.34 31.24
C PRO A 131 5.08 12.32 31.59
N GLN A 132 4.69 11.11 31.95
CA GLN A 132 5.59 9.95 32.03
C GLN A 132 6.07 9.60 30.61
N ARG A 133 7.01 10.40 30.09
CA ARG A 133 7.81 10.06 28.92
C ARG A 133 9.08 9.36 29.40
N SER A 134 9.04 8.04 29.59
CA SER A 134 10.27 7.25 29.58
C SER A 134 10.57 6.82 28.13
N PHE A 135 10.95 7.77 27.28
CA PHE A 135 11.60 7.50 25.98
C PHE A 135 13.13 7.46 26.16
N ALA A 136 13.58 6.85 27.25
CA ALA A 136 14.98 6.84 27.67
C ALA A 136 15.41 5.42 28.08
N LEU A 137 15.13 4.42 27.24
CA LEU A 137 15.73 3.08 27.34
C LEU A 137 15.83 2.43 25.95
N GLN A 138 16.69 2.97 25.09
CA GLN A 138 17.18 2.23 23.90
C GLN A 138 18.50 2.80 23.32
N GLN A 139 19.34 3.41 24.16
CA GLN A 139 20.71 3.80 23.79
C GLN A 139 21.82 2.96 24.44
N GLU A 140 21.48 1.93 25.23
CA GLU A 140 22.49 1.03 25.84
C GLU A 140 22.51 -0.39 25.24
N LEU A 141 22.13 -0.56 23.97
CA LEU A 141 22.26 -1.85 23.26
C LEU A 141 23.20 -1.82 22.04
N PHE A 142 23.94 -0.71 21.86
CA PHE A 142 24.99 -0.60 20.84
C PHE A 142 26.22 0.17 21.39
N ALA A 143 26.68 -0.20 22.58
CA ALA A 143 28.04 0.08 23.05
C ALA A 143 28.80 -1.24 23.15
#